data_AF-A0A7Y2FLU1-F1
#
_entry.id   AF-A0A7Y2FLU1-F1
#
_cell.length_a   1.000
_cell.length_b   1.000
_cell.length_c   1.000
_cell.angle_alpha   90.00
_cell.angle_beta   90.00
_cell.angle_gamma   90.00
#
_symmetry.space_group_name_H-M   'P 1'
#
loop_
_entity.id
_entity.type
_entity.pdbx_description
1 polymer ?
#
loop_
_entity_poly.entity_id
_entity_poly.type
_entity_poly.pdbx_seq_one_letter_code
_entity_poly.pdbx_strand_id
1 'polypeptide(L)' 'MVYDLTYREQEIVYLISMGFSSKEIAQKLFISKETVRSHRKNIFIKMDARNVAGLVRRAFENKILEI' A
#
# COMPACT_ATOMS: atom_id res chain seq x y z
N MET A 1 11.98 -12.09 -5.13
CA MET A 1 10.67 -11.53 -4.76
C MET A 1 10.91 -10.67 -3.53
N VAL A 2 10.88 -9.34 -3.67
CA VAL A 2 11.78 -8.48 -2.88
C VAL A 2 11.13 -7.89 -1.62
N TYR A 3 9.82 -8.04 -1.40
CA TYR A 3 9.17 -7.55 -0.19
C TYR A 3 8.13 -8.53 0.36
N ASP A 4 8.20 -8.80 1.67
CA ASP A 4 7.25 -9.64 2.41
C ASP A 4 5.98 -8.84 2.79
N LEU A 5 5.21 -8.47 1.78
CA LEU A 5 3.90 -7.85 1.97
C LEU A 5 2.83 -8.91 2.13
N THR A 6 2.02 -8.76 3.18
CA THR A 6 0.80 -9.56 3.32
C THR A 6 -0.19 -9.24 2.20
N TYR A 7 -1.12 -10.15 1.94
CA TYR A 7 -2.20 -9.94 0.96
C TYR A 7 -2.95 -8.60 1.19
N ARG A 8 -3.23 -8.29 2.46
CA ARG A 8 -3.91 -7.04 2.84
C ARG A 8 -3.07 -5.80 2.56
N GLU A 9 -1.75 -5.89 2.75
CA GLU A 9 -0.84 -4.80 2.43
C GLU A 9 -0.73 -4.58 0.92
N GLN A 10 -0.77 -5.64 0.12
CA GLN A 10 -0.80 -5.55 -1.35
C GLN A 10 -2.10 -4.88 -1.85
N GLU A 11 -3.27 -5.26 -1.31
CA GLU A 11 -4.54 -4.57 -1.59
C GLU A 11 -4.46 -3.07 -1.29
N ILE A 12 -3.85 -2.70 -0.16
CA ILE A 12 -3.69 -1.30 0.23
C ILE A 12 -2.72 -0.56 -0.71
N VAL A 13 -1.63 -1.19 -1.14
CA VAL A 13 -0.70 -0.61 -2.15
C VAL A 13 -1.45 -0.33 -3.45
N TYR A 14 -2.26 -1.27 -3.93
CA TYR A 14 -3.09 -1.09 -5.12
C TYR A 14 -4.07 0.07 -4.97
N LEU A 15 -4.79 0.16 -3.84
CA LEU A 15 -5.70 1.29 -3.64
C LEU A 15 -4.97 2.63 -3.52
N ILE A 16 -3.76 2.65 -2.97
CA ILE A 16 -2.91 3.86 -2.95
C ILE A 16 -2.51 4.26 -4.38
N SER A 17 -2.12 3.32 -5.24
CA SER A 17 -1.76 3.64 -6.63
C SER A 17 -2.95 4.16 -7.44
N MET A 18 -4.17 3.79 -7.06
CA MET A 18 -5.41 4.33 -7.62
C MET A 18 -5.79 5.73 -7.08
N GLY A 19 -5.01 6.28 -6.15
CA GLY A 19 -5.23 7.63 -5.61
C GLY A 19 -6.19 7.69 -4.41
N PHE A 20 -6.60 6.57 -3.83
CA PHE A 20 -7.51 6.59 -2.69
C PHE A 20 -6.83 7.08 -1.39
N SER A 21 -7.54 7.91 -0.64
CA SER A 21 -7.15 8.36 0.70
C SER A 21 -7.31 7.23 1.73
N SER A 22 -6.66 7.36 2.90
CA SER A 22 -6.83 6.36 3.98
C SER A 22 -8.28 6.19 4.43
N LYS A 23 -9.12 7.23 4.27
CA LYS A 23 -10.55 7.15 4.63
C LYS A 23 -11.31 6.31 3.60
N GLU A 24 -11.06 6.52 2.31
CA GLU A 24 -11.71 5.75 1.24
C GLU A 24 -11.24 4.30 1.23
N ILE A 25 -9.95 4.05 1.47
CA ILE A 25 -9.41 2.70 1.63
C ILE A 25 -10.09 1.99 2.80
N ALA A 26 -10.25 2.66 3.95
CA ALA A 26 -10.92 2.10 5.12
C ALA A 26 -12.37 1.69 4.80
N GLN A 27 -13.10 2.52 4.06
CA GLN A 27 -14.46 2.22 3.60
C GLN A 27 -14.50 1.02 2.65
N LYS A 28 -13.62 1.00 1.63
CA LYS A 28 -13.57 -0.10 0.65
C LYS A 28 -13.21 -1.44 1.27
N LEU A 29 -12.34 -1.41 2.27
CA LEU A 29 -11.80 -2.59 2.94
C LEU A 29 -12.59 -2.99 4.20
N PHE A 30 -13.64 -2.23 4.56
CA PHE A 30 -14.47 -2.45 5.75
C PHE A 30 -13.65 -2.54 7.07
N ILE A 31 -12.68 -1.63 7.24
CA ILE A 31 -11.82 -1.55 8.43
C ILE A 31 -11.70 -0.09 8.90
N SER A 32 -11.11 0.14 10.08
CA SER A 32 -10.90 1.50 10.57
C SER A 32 -9.81 2.24 9.79
N LYS A 33 -9.90 3.59 9.77
CA LYS A 33 -8.86 4.46 9.19
C LYS A 33 -7.52 4.28 9.91
N GLU A 34 -7.55 4.02 11.20
CA GLU A 34 -6.41 3.75 12.06
C GLU A 34 -5.72 2.45 11.65
N THR A 35 -6.49 1.39 11.38
CA THR A 35 -5.97 0.12 10.83
C THR A 35 -5.27 0.36 9.49
N VAL A 36 -5.88 1.13 8.58
CA VAL A 36 -5.24 1.49 7.30
C VAL A 36 -3.95 2.28 7.52
N ARG A 37 -3.91 3.23 8.47
CA ARG A 37 -2.69 3.98 8.80
C ARG A 37 -1.57 3.07 9.29
N SER A 38 -1.89 2.09 10.15
CA SER A 38 -0.93 1.10 10.63
C SER A 38 -0.37 0.25 9.48
N HIS A 39 -1.21 -0.27 8.59
CA HIS A 39 -0.75 -0.97 7.39
C HIS A 39 0.12 -0.09 6.50
N ARG A 40 -0.29 1.15 6.23
CA ARG A 40 0.52 2.09 5.43
C ARG A 40 1.91 2.27 6.04
N LYS A 41 2.01 2.51 7.36
CA LYS A 41 3.30 2.63 8.05
C LYS A 41 4.18 1.40 7.80
N ASN A 42 3.63 0.20 7.95
CA ASN A 42 4.36 -1.05 7.74
C ASN A 42 4.78 -1.22 6.28
N ILE A 43 3.89 -0.94 5.33
CA ILE A 43 4.18 -0.95 3.88
C ILE A 43 5.35 -0.03 3.55
N PHE A 44 5.33 1.21 4.04
CA PHE A 44 6.39 2.18 3.79
C PHE A 44 7.75 1.72 4.33
N ILE A 45 7.76 1.11 5.52
CA ILE A 45 8.98 0.53 6.13
C ILE A 45 9.46 -0.67 5.30
N LYS A 46 8.57 -1.63 5.03
CA LYS A 46 8.89 -2.86 4.28
C LYS A 46 9.43 -2.54 2.90
N MET A 47 8.82 -1.60 2.19
CA MET A 47 9.19 -1.21 0.83
C MET A 47 10.30 -0.16 0.75
N ASP A 48 10.84 0.31 1.89
CA ASP A 48 11.82 1.41 1.93
C ASP A 48 11.37 2.63 1.10
N ALA A 49 10.08 2.96 1.17
CA ALA A 49 9.50 4.09 0.46
C ALA A 49 9.51 5.34 1.36
N ARG A 50 9.75 6.51 0.77
CA ARG A 50 9.69 7.80 1.49
C ARG A 50 8.41 8.58 1.24
N ASN A 51 7.73 8.30 0.12
CA ASN A 51 6.48 8.94 -0.29
C ASN A 51 5.69 8.02 -1.22
N VAL A 52 4.46 8.42 -1.56
CA VAL A 52 3.56 7.61 -2.39
C VAL A 52 4.13 7.35 -3.78
N ALA A 53 4.78 8.34 -4.41
CA ALA A 53 5.40 8.15 -5.73
C ALA A 53 6.50 7.07 -5.68
N GLY A 54 7.37 7.12 -4.67
CA GLY A 54 8.40 6.10 -4.46
C GLY A 54 7.82 4.71 -4.13
N LEU A 55 6.72 4.67 -3.37
CA LEU A 55 5.99 3.43 -3.09
C LEU A 55 5.48 2.79 -4.38
N VAL A 56 4.77 3.56 -5.21
CA VAL A 56 4.18 3.09 -6.47
C VAL A 56 5.27 2.63 -7.44
N ARG A 57 6.34 3.41 -7.60
CA ARG A 57 7.51 3.03 -8.42
C ARG A 57 8.05 1.66 -8.00
N ARG A 58 8.35 1.50 -6.71
CA ARG A 58 8.90 0.23 -6.18
C ARG A 58 7.90 -0.92 -6.33
N ALA A 59 6.59 -0.65 -6.23
CA ALA A 59 5.57 -1.68 -6.41
C ALA A 59 5.59 -2.26 -7.83
N PHE A 60 5.79 -1.42 -8.86
CA PHE A 60 5.97 -1.89 -10.24
C PHE A 60 7.31 -2.62 -10.45
N GLU A 61 8.42 -2.05 -9.94
CA GLU A 61 9.76 -2.67 -10.06
C GLU A 61 9.81 -4.09 -9.48
N ASN A 62 8.97 -4.35 -8.46
CA ASN A 62 8.93 -5.62 -7.75
C ASN A 62 7.72 -6.49 -8.09
N LYS A 63 6.98 -6.17 -9.17
CA LYS A 63 5.81 -6.90 -9.65
C LYS A 63 4.71 -7.11 -8.60
N ILE A 64 4.57 -6.16 -7.67
CA ILE A 64 3.41 -6.08 -6.77
C ILE A 64 2.23 -5.44 -7.53
N LEU A 65 2.53 -4.49 -8.41
CA LEU A 65 1.59 -3.92 -9.36
C LEU A 65 2.01 -4.27 -10.79
N GLU A 66 1.02 -4.49 -11.64
CA GLU A 66 1.17 -4.78 -13.06
C GLU A 66 0.23 -3.86 -13.86
N ILE A 67 0.54 -3.66 -15.15
CA ILE A 67 -0.28 -2.87 -16.10
C ILE A 67 -1.16 -3.84 -16.88
#